data_AF-A0AAE0GXV5-F1
#
_entry.id   AF-A0AAE0GXV5-F1
#
_cell.length_a   1.000
_cell.length_b   1.000
_cell.length_c   1.000
_cell.angle_alpha   90.00
_cell.angle_beta   90.00
_cell.angle_gamma   90.00
#
_symmetry.space_group_name_H-M   'P 1'
#
loop_
_entity.id
_entity.type
_entity.pdbx_description
1 polymer ?
#
loop_
_entity_poly.entity_id
_entity_poly.type
_entity_poly.pdbx_seq_one_letter_code
_entity_poly.pdbx_strand_id
1 'polypeptide(L)'
;MSNASHDVENDPDIAAELRGLKLKGDDNKTEVSGGSKQAPNFPISLHIVDGSHVATSDSAWLLQQIGGGDVIHRLTDAFYQKVFQDAHLAQFFASFDDPHAERLGNWIIEKMGGGPVWTKERKRRPQVQVTLAGGHKHVVHDRSSAHVAAWHSPKRQPSKGGNRMNNLLDLSHHQALQQISESEQDDLQWPYDL
;
A
#
# COMPACT_ATOMS: atom_id res chain seq x y z
N MET A 1 10.38 16.36 29.97
CA MET A 1 10.28 16.31 28.50
C MET A 1 9.01 15.55 28.18
N SER A 2 7.99 16.25 27.68
CA SER A 2 6.66 15.69 27.42
C SER A 2 6.71 14.81 26.17
N ASN A 3 6.52 13.50 26.33
CA ASN A 3 6.27 12.60 25.21
C ASN A 3 4.89 12.98 24.66
N ALA A 4 4.85 13.65 23.51
CA ALA A 4 3.60 13.83 22.77
C ALA A 4 3.24 12.45 22.19
N SER A 5 2.55 11.64 22.99
CA SER A 5 1.87 10.44 22.51
C SER A 5 0.83 10.87 21.48
N HIS A 6 1.18 10.81 20.20
CA HIS A 6 0.19 10.98 19.15
C HIS A 6 -0.79 9.82 19.29
N ASP A 7 -2.04 10.16 19.55
CA ASP A 7 -3.10 9.23 19.92
C ASP A 7 -3.50 8.42 18.69
N VAL A 8 -3.05 7.15 18.65
CA VAL A 8 -3.32 6.20 17.57
C VAL A 8 -4.84 6.00 17.38
N GLU A 9 -5.66 6.30 18.41
CA GLU A 9 -7.12 6.26 18.31
C GLU A 9 -7.70 7.40 17.45
N ASN A 10 -6.95 8.49 17.27
CA ASN A 10 -7.33 9.69 16.52
C ASN A 10 -6.61 9.83 15.16
N ASP A 11 -5.88 8.80 14.72
CA ASP A 11 -5.25 8.79 13.39
C ASP A 11 -6.34 8.82 12.30
N PRO A 12 -6.34 9.84 11.42
CA PRO A 12 -7.38 10.02 10.40
C PRO A 12 -7.38 8.91 9.34
N ASP A 13 -6.20 8.33 9.02
CA ASP A 13 -6.08 7.19 8.11
C ASP A 13 -6.64 5.93 8.77
N ILE A 14 -6.44 5.72 10.08
CA ILE A 14 -7.05 4.61 10.85
C ILE A 14 -8.57 4.81 10.94
N ALA A 15 -9.03 6.03 11.21
CA ALA A 15 -10.44 6.33 11.29
C ALA A 15 -11.16 6.10 9.94
N ALA A 16 -10.55 6.49 8.82
CA ALA A 16 -11.08 6.24 7.47
C ALA A 16 -11.18 4.73 7.17
N GLU A 17 -10.15 3.95 7.49
CA GLU A 17 -10.16 2.50 7.30
C GLU A 17 -11.21 1.82 8.18
N LEU A 18 -11.34 2.21 9.45
CA LEU A 18 -12.34 1.68 10.36
C LEU A 18 -13.77 2.04 9.94
N ARG A 19 -14.01 3.23 9.37
CA ARG A 19 -15.32 3.57 8.79
C ARG A 19 -15.67 2.64 7.64
N GLY A 20 -14.72 2.37 6.73
CA GLY A 20 -14.90 1.40 5.65
C GLY A 20 -15.19 -0.02 6.15
N LEU A 21 -14.57 -0.44 7.25
CA LEU A 21 -14.83 -1.74 7.88
C LEU A 21 -16.20 -1.80 8.58
N LYS A 22 -16.68 -0.70 9.20
CA LYS A 22 -17.97 -0.65 9.90
C LYS A 22 -19.17 -0.76 8.95
N LEU A 23 -19.08 -0.21 7.74
CA LEU A 23 -20.12 -0.37 6.71
C LEU A 23 -20.37 -1.86 6.35
N LYS A 24 -19.39 -2.73 6.59
CA LYS A 24 -19.52 -4.19 6.41
C LYS A 24 -20.33 -4.89 7.53
N GLY A 25 -20.47 -4.23 8.69
CA GLY A 25 -21.11 -4.81 9.88
C GLY A 25 -22.64 -4.78 9.83
N ASP A 26 -23.22 -3.78 9.17
CA ASP A 26 -24.67 -3.59 9.15
C ASP A 26 -25.35 -4.39 8.01
N ASP A 27 -24.62 -4.72 6.94
CA ASP A 27 -25.15 -5.46 5.78
C ASP A 27 -24.99 -6.99 5.89
N ASN A 28 -24.37 -7.52 6.94
CA ASN A 28 -23.93 -8.92 7.00
C ASN A 28 -24.61 -9.75 8.10
N LYS A 29 -25.93 -9.60 8.27
CA LYS A 29 -26.79 -10.71 8.72
C LYS A 29 -27.19 -11.54 7.51
N THR A 30 -26.28 -12.32 6.97
CA THR A 30 -26.68 -13.43 6.11
C THR A 30 -25.78 -14.62 6.40
N GLU A 31 -26.43 -15.69 6.83
CA GLU A 31 -25.87 -16.95 7.26
C GLU A 31 -24.88 -17.54 6.24
N VAL A 32 -23.85 -18.20 6.75
CA VAL A 32 -22.92 -19.01 5.95
C VAL A 32 -23.66 -20.26 5.49
N SER A 33 -24.38 -20.14 4.38
CA SER A 33 -24.91 -21.26 3.60
C SER A 33 -23.96 -21.54 2.44
N GLY A 34 -23.49 -22.80 2.34
CA GLY A 34 -22.55 -23.30 1.35
C GLY A 34 -23.11 -23.39 -0.09
N GLY A 35 -23.70 -22.31 -0.58
CA GLY A 35 -24.03 -22.12 -1.99
C GLY A 35 -22.87 -21.44 -2.71
N SER A 36 -22.44 -22.00 -3.84
CA SER A 36 -21.54 -21.33 -4.78
C SER A 36 -22.07 -19.93 -5.11
N LYS A 37 -21.40 -18.89 -4.62
CA LYS A 37 -21.69 -17.51 -5.06
C LYS A 37 -21.39 -17.43 -6.56
N GLN A 38 -22.38 -17.01 -7.35
CA GLN A 38 -22.18 -16.69 -8.76
C GLN A 38 -21.02 -15.70 -8.90
N ALA A 39 -20.18 -15.90 -9.92
CA ALA A 39 -19.10 -14.97 -10.23
C ALA A 39 -19.69 -13.58 -10.52
N PRO A 40 -19.10 -12.50 -9.97
CA PRO A 40 -19.53 -11.14 -10.25
C PRO A 40 -19.23 -10.77 -11.71
N ASN A 41 -19.91 -9.74 -12.20
CA ASN A 41 -19.62 -9.19 -13.53
C ASN A 41 -18.23 -8.53 -13.53
N PHE A 42 -17.48 -8.78 -14.58
CA PHE A 42 -16.17 -8.17 -14.81
C PHE A 42 -16.27 -6.94 -15.73
N PRO A 43 -15.43 -5.92 -15.53
CA PRO A 43 -14.46 -5.78 -14.44
C PRO A 43 -15.14 -5.51 -13.08
N ILE A 44 -14.50 -5.95 -11.98
CA ILE A 44 -15.01 -5.64 -10.64
C ILE A 44 -14.86 -4.14 -10.38
N SER A 45 -15.99 -3.49 -10.11
CA SER A 45 -16.06 -2.05 -9.90
C SER A 45 -15.35 -1.61 -8.63
N LEU A 46 -14.58 -0.52 -8.74
CA LEU A 46 -14.00 0.16 -7.57
C LEU A 46 -15.12 0.84 -6.77
N HIS A 47 -15.27 0.45 -5.52
CA HIS A 47 -16.17 1.10 -4.57
C HIS A 47 -15.38 2.05 -3.67
N ILE A 48 -15.63 3.37 -3.79
CA ILE A 48 -14.89 4.41 -3.08
C ILE A 48 -15.83 5.14 -2.12
N VAL A 49 -15.45 5.22 -0.84
CA VAL A 49 -16.14 5.99 0.20
C VAL A 49 -15.12 6.88 0.89
N ASP A 50 -15.43 8.17 1.06
CA ASP A 50 -14.53 9.18 1.63
C ASP A 50 -13.11 9.18 1.01
N GLY A 51 -13.01 8.92 -0.31
CA GLY A 51 -11.73 8.87 -1.02
C GLY A 51 -10.90 7.60 -0.78
N SER A 52 -11.45 6.58 -0.10
CA SER A 52 -10.79 5.30 0.12
C SER A 52 -11.58 4.14 -0.50
N HIS A 53 -10.88 3.14 -1.05
CA HIS A 53 -11.55 1.91 -1.46
C HIS A 53 -12.11 1.16 -0.25
N VAL A 54 -13.38 0.77 -0.35
CA VAL A 54 -14.08 -0.08 0.62
C VAL A 54 -14.36 -1.43 -0.04
N ALA A 55 -13.95 -2.50 0.64
CA ALA A 55 -14.14 -3.86 0.14
C ALA A 55 -15.63 -4.18 -0.04
N THR A 56 -15.96 -4.92 -1.11
CA THR A 56 -17.30 -5.43 -1.40
C THR A 56 -17.30 -6.96 -1.37
N SER A 57 -18.47 -7.57 -1.56
CA SER A 57 -18.55 -9.02 -1.80
C SER A 57 -17.71 -9.46 -3.00
N ASP A 58 -17.65 -8.61 -4.03
CA ASP A 58 -17.05 -8.93 -5.31
C ASP A 58 -15.53 -8.84 -5.22
N SER A 59 -14.98 -7.83 -4.53
CA SER A 59 -13.54 -7.77 -4.28
C SER A 59 -13.06 -8.88 -3.33
N ALA A 60 -13.90 -9.30 -2.38
CA ALA A 60 -13.63 -10.46 -1.52
C ALA A 60 -13.67 -11.78 -2.29
N TRP A 61 -14.60 -11.92 -3.23
CA TRP A 61 -14.61 -13.06 -4.14
C TRP A 61 -13.36 -13.08 -5.03
N LEU A 62 -12.93 -11.94 -5.56
CA LEU A 62 -11.69 -11.84 -6.35
C LEU A 62 -10.45 -12.24 -5.56
N LEU A 63 -10.34 -11.82 -4.30
CA LEU A 63 -9.25 -12.25 -3.43
C LEU A 63 -9.19 -13.78 -3.32
N GLN A 64 -10.34 -14.44 -3.19
CA GLN A 64 -10.40 -15.91 -3.15
C GLN A 64 -9.96 -16.52 -4.49
N GLN A 65 -10.38 -15.95 -5.63
CA GLN A 65 -10.01 -16.46 -6.95
C GLN A 65 -8.51 -16.27 -7.26
N ILE A 66 -7.88 -15.22 -6.75
CA ILE A 66 -6.42 -15.02 -6.84
C ILE A 66 -5.65 -16.09 -6.05
N GLY A 67 -6.32 -16.76 -5.09
CA GLY A 67 -5.71 -17.75 -4.19
C GLY A 67 -5.51 -17.24 -2.75
N GLY A 68 -6.15 -16.13 -2.39
CA GLY A 68 -6.17 -15.60 -1.03
C GLY A 68 -4.93 -14.80 -0.65
N GLY A 69 -4.81 -14.54 0.66
CA GLY A 69 -3.75 -13.70 1.23
C GLY A 69 -2.33 -14.20 0.94
N ASP A 70 -2.13 -15.52 0.96
CA ASP A 70 -0.82 -16.12 0.71
C ASP A 70 -0.28 -15.80 -0.69
N VAL A 71 -1.15 -15.73 -1.70
CA VAL A 71 -0.74 -15.35 -3.06
C VAL A 71 -0.42 -13.87 -3.13
N ILE A 72 -1.21 -13.03 -2.46
CA ILE A 72 -0.94 -11.59 -2.37
C ILE A 72 0.41 -11.33 -1.69
N HIS A 73 0.73 -12.04 -0.61
CA HIS A 73 2.04 -11.92 0.03
C HIS A 73 3.18 -12.33 -0.90
N ARG A 74 3.08 -13.48 -1.58
CA ARG A 74 4.08 -13.89 -2.58
C ARG A 74 4.25 -12.87 -3.71
N LEU A 75 3.14 -12.29 -4.18
CA LEU A 75 3.16 -11.23 -5.19
C LEU A 75 3.92 -10.00 -4.67
N THR A 76 3.64 -9.57 -3.44
CA THR A 76 4.34 -8.41 -2.85
C THR A 76 5.80 -8.70 -2.53
N ASP A 77 6.15 -9.94 -2.16
CA ASP A 77 7.54 -10.35 -1.96
C ASP A 77 8.33 -10.26 -3.27
N ALA A 78 7.79 -10.84 -4.35
CA ALA A 78 8.40 -10.76 -5.68
C ALA A 78 8.53 -9.31 -6.18
N PHE A 79 7.52 -8.46 -5.90
CA PHE A 79 7.59 -7.04 -6.19
C PHE A 79 8.76 -6.35 -5.46
N TYR A 80 8.87 -6.54 -4.14
CA TYR A 80 9.94 -5.87 -3.38
C TYR A 80 11.34 -6.41 -3.65
N GLN A 81 11.47 -7.69 -4.02
CA GLN A 81 12.73 -8.24 -4.53
C GLN A 81 13.25 -7.46 -5.73
N LYS A 82 12.38 -7.03 -6.64
CA LYS A 82 12.75 -6.18 -7.78
C LYS A 82 13.00 -4.74 -7.37
N VAL A 83 12.10 -4.16 -6.57
CA VAL A 83 12.20 -2.76 -6.12
C VAL A 83 13.51 -2.47 -5.39
N PHE A 84 14.01 -3.41 -4.58
CA PHE A 84 15.28 -3.23 -3.86
C PHE A 84 16.52 -3.33 -4.73
N GLN A 85 16.40 -3.81 -5.96
CA GLN A 85 17.49 -3.77 -6.95
C GLN A 85 17.57 -2.42 -7.67
N ASP A 86 16.55 -1.57 -7.57
CA ASP A 86 16.52 -0.26 -8.22
C ASP A 86 17.14 0.84 -7.34
N ALA A 87 18.32 1.33 -7.75
CA ALA A 87 19.02 2.42 -7.10
C ALA A 87 18.24 3.74 -7.07
N HIS A 88 17.34 3.99 -8.02
CA HIS A 88 16.50 5.19 -8.03
C HIS A 88 15.42 5.14 -6.95
N LEU A 89 14.92 3.95 -6.63
CA LEU A 89 13.91 3.76 -5.59
C LEU A 89 14.54 3.70 -4.20
N ALA A 90 15.78 3.24 -4.08
CA ALA A 90 16.54 3.11 -2.84
C ALA A 90 16.51 4.38 -1.95
N GLN A 91 16.50 5.58 -2.54
CA GLN A 91 16.50 6.85 -1.82
C GLN A 91 15.22 7.12 -1.00
N PHE A 92 14.12 6.43 -1.30
CA PHE A 92 12.83 6.58 -0.62
C PHE A 92 12.63 5.60 0.53
N PHE A 93 13.46 4.56 0.61
CA PHE A 93 13.40 3.61 1.71
C PHE A 93 14.15 4.16 2.90
N ALA A 94 13.49 4.23 4.06
CA ALA A 94 14.16 4.53 5.32
C ALA A 94 15.15 3.41 5.66
N SER A 95 14.64 2.17 5.66
CA SER A 95 15.37 0.91 5.86
C SER A 95 14.90 -0.13 4.85
N PHE A 96 15.80 -1.03 4.44
CA PHE A 96 15.45 -2.22 3.65
C PHE A 96 15.02 -3.40 4.51
N ASP A 97 15.33 -3.39 5.81
CA ASP A 97 14.99 -4.44 6.77
C ASP A 97 13.54 -4.35 7.28
N ASP A 98 12.85 -3.27 6.94
CA ASP A 98 11.44 -3.10 7.24
C ASP A 98 10.60 -4.14 6.46
N PRO A 99 9.51 -4.70 7.03
CA PRO A 99 8.69 -5.72 6.38
C PRO A 99 7.76 -5.09 5.31
N HIS A 100 8.33 -4.47 4.28
CA HIS A 100 7.60 -3.69 3.27
C HIS A 100 6.60 -4.53 2.48
N ALA A 101 7.02 -5.73 2.05
CA ALA A 101 6.18 -6.65 1.29
C ALA A 101 4.97 -7.10 2.10
N GLU A 102 5.19 -7.59 3.31
CA GLU A 102 4.13 -8.00 4.23
C GLU A 102 3.13 -6.85 4.49
N ARG A 103 3.64 -5.64 4.71
CA ARG A 103 2.83 -4.44 4.95
C ARG A 103 1.94 -4.09 3.75
N LEU A 104 2.50 -4.07 2.55
CA LEU A 104 1.72 -3.83 1.33
C LEU A 104 0.69 -4.95 1.11
N GLY A 105 1.10 -6.21 1.30
CA GLY A 105 0.22 -7.35 1.13
C GLY A 105 -0.96 -7.31 2.11
N ASN A 106 -0.70 -7.04 3.39
CA ASN A 106 -1.74 -6.87 4.40
C ASN A 106 -2.72 -5.74 4.04
N TRP A 107 -2.23 -4.63 3.47
CA TRP A 107 -3.08 -3.55 3.00
C TRP A 107 -3.96 -3.98 1.82
N ILE A 108 -3.40 -4.66 0.81
CA ILE A 108 -4.16 -5.18 -0.34
C ILE A 108 -5.21 -6.18 0.13
N ILE A 109 -4.84 -7.14 0.99
CA ILE A 109 -5.75 -8.15 1.55
C ILE A 109 -6.93 -7.49 2.25
N GLU A 110 -6.67 -6.49 3.11
CA GLU A 110 -7.73 -5.76 3.79
C GLU A 110 -8.62 -5.00 2.81
N LYS A 111 -8.04 -4.34 1.80
CA LYS A 111 -8.77 -3.62 0.74
C LYS A 111 -9.62 -4.53 -0.14
N MET A 112 -9.21 -5.79 -0.29
CA MET A 112 -10.02 -6.80 -0.98
C MET A 112 -10.95 -7.56 -0.04
N GLY A 113 -11.03 -7.22 1.24
CA GLY A 113 -12.03 -7.77 2.16
C GLY A 113 -11.58 -8.97 3.00
N GLY A 114 -10.29 -9.29 3.02
CA GLY A 114 -9.66 -10.34 3.84
C GLY A 114 -9.59 -10.07 5.34
N GLY A 115 -10.24 -9.00 5.82
CA GLY A 115 -10.30 -8.63 7.24
C GLY A 115 -9.27 -7.57 7.64
N PRO A 116 -9.30 -7.10 8.89
CA PRO A 116 -8.61 -5.88 9.33
C PRO A 116 -7.12 -6.12 9.69
N VAL A 117 -6.41 -6.92 8.90
CA VAL A 117 -5.02 -7.34 9.21
C VAL A 117 -4.07 -6.13 9.19
N TRP A 118 -4.21 -5.25 8.21
CA TRP A 118 -3.41 -4.04 8.09
C TRP A 118 -3.74 -3.04 9.19
N THR A 119 -5.01 -2.76 9.42
CA THR A 119 -5.47 -1.82 10.46
C THR A 119 -4.97 -2.27 11.84
N LYS A 120 -5.04 -3.57 12.16
CA LYS A 120 -4.59 -4.12 13.45
C LYS A 120 -3.09 -4.05 13.63
N GLU A 121 -2.32 -4.38 12.61
CA GLU A 121 -0.86 -4.33 12.67
C GLU A 121 -0.37 -2.88 12.77
N ARG A 122 -0.93 -1.97 11.96
CA ARG A 122 -0.54 -0.55 11.97
C ARG A 122 -0.72 0.10 13.35
N LYS A 123 -1.82 -0.21 14.05
CA LYS A 123 -2.10 0.30 15.40
C LYS A 123 -1.01 -0.03 16.44
N ARG A 124 -0.23 -1.09 16.21
CA ARG A 124 0.81 -1.56 17.14
C ARG A 124 2.19 -1.01 16.80
N ARG A 125 2.34 -0.30 15.69
CA ARG A 125 3.65 0.17 15.24
C ARG A 125 4.18 1.28 16.16
N PRO A 126 5.47 1.25 16.51
CA PRO A 126 6.09 2.34 17.24
C PRO A 126 6.20 3.58 16.35
N GLN A 127 6.10 4.75 16.97
CA GLN A 127 6.40 6.01 16.32
C GLN A 127 7.92 6.17 16.23
N VAL A 128 8.43 6.44 15.03
CA VAL A 128 9.87 6.51 14.78
C VAL A 128 10.25 7.94 14.45
N GLN A 129 11.15 8.52 15.24
CA GLN A 129 11.73 9.83 14.92
C GLN A 129 12.85 9.67 13.89
N VAL A 130 12.71 10.34 12.76
CA VAL A 130 13.69 10.37 11.67
C VAL A 130 14.28 11.77 11.52
N THR A 131 15.45 11.84 10.90
CA THR A 131 16.09 13.12 10.54
C THR A 131 15.95 13.34 9.04
N LEU A 132 15.29 14.42 8.67
CA LEU A 132 15.07 14.84 7.28
C LEU A 132 16.28 15.63 6.76
N ALA A 133 16.29 15.89 5.46
CA ALA A 133 17.21 16.83 4.84
C ALA A 133 17.20 18.19 5.57
N GLY A 134 18.38 18.78 5.77
CA GLY A 134 18.54 20.02 6.55
C GLY A 134 18.49 19.84 8.08
N GLY A 135 18.48 18.60 8.60
CA GLY A 135 18.60 18.33 10.04
C GLY A 135 17.29 18.37 10.83
N HIS A 136 16.16 18.63 10.16
CA HIS A 136 14.83 18.66 10.78
C HIS A 136 14.45 17.29 11.33
N LYS A 137 13.84 17.27 12.52
CA LYS A 137 13.30 16.04 13.11
C LYS A 137 11.84 15.87 12.70
N HIS A 138 11.46 14.66 12.32
CA HIS A 138 10.10 14.31 11.92
C HIS A 138 9.71 12.98 12.54
N VAL A 139 8.44 12.80 12.88
CA VAL A 139 7.93 11.55 13.46
C VAL A 139 7.11 10.82 12.41
N VAL A 140 7.50 9.58 12.12
CA VAL A 140 6.74 8.66 11.28
C VAL A 140 5.79 7.87 12.17
N HIS A 141 4.50 8.04 11.94
CA HIS A 141 3.43 7.38 12.71
C HIS A 141 2.35 6.75 11.83
N ASP A 142 2.27 7.14 10.55
CA ASP A 142 1.29 6.66 9.59
C ASP A 142 1.90 6.62 8.16
N ARG A 143 1.06 6.34 7.15
CA ARG A 143 1.48 6.34 5.73
C ARG A 143 1.87 7.74 5.27
N SER A 144 1.09 8.75 5.63
CA SER A 144 1.24 10.12 5.13
C SER A 144 2.55 10.75 5.63
N SER A 145 2.84 10.62 6.92
CA SER A 145 4.10 10.99 7.57
C SER A 145 5.29 10.20 7.03
N ALA A 146 5.12 8.92 6.68
CA ALA A 146 6.17 8.14 6.00
C ALA A 146 6.49 8.67 4.60
N HIS A 147 5.48 9.07 3.82
CA HIS A 147 5.70 9.72 2.51
C HIS A 147 6.43 11.05 2.65
N VAL A 148 6.06 11.87 3.64
CA VAL A 148 6.78 13.12 3.94
C VAL A 148 8.25 12.81 4.26
N ALA A 149 8.51 11.81 5.11
CA ALA A 149 9.88 11.40 5.42
C ALA A 149 10.66 10.96 4.17
N ALA A 150 10.03 10.20 3.28
CA ALA A 150 10.62 9.77 2.03
C ALA A 150 10.90 10.94 1.07
N TRP A 151 9.96 11.90 0.94
CA TRP A 151 10.14 13.07 0.08
C TRP A 151 11.26 13.99 0.58
N HIS A 152 11.44 14.10 1.89
CA HIS A 152 12.49 14.89 2.52
C HIS A 152 13.69 14.04 2.96
N SER A 153 13.87 12.86 2.38
CA SER A 153 14.98 11.95 2.71
C SER A 153 16.33 12.61 2.41
N PRO A 154 17.30 12.53 3.34
CA PRO A 154 18.66 13.05 3.12
C PRO A 154 19.43 12.26 2.04
N LYS A 155 18.91 11.10 1.61
CA LYS A 155 19.47 10.29 0.51
C LYS A 155 19.18 10.92 -0.87
N ARG A 156 18.28 11.90 -0.94
CA ARG A 156 17.89 12.56 -2.19
C ARG A 156 18.82 13.73 -2.50
N GLN A 157 18.93 14.06 -3.79
CA GLN A 157 19.58 15.30 -4.21
C GLN A 157 18.88 16.51 -3.57
N PRO A 158 19.61 17.50 -3.03
CA PRO A 158 19.01 18.66 -2.36
C PRO A 158 18.01 19.43 -3.23
N SER A 159 18.27 19.56 -4.53
CA SER A 159 17.39 20.20 -5.52
C SER A 159 16.07 19.45 -5.77
N LYS A 160 15.97 18.20 -5.32
CA LYS A 160 14.79 17.34 -5.46
C LYS A 160 14.08 17.10 -4.11
N GLY A 161 14.65 17.56 -3.00
CA GLY A 161 14.07 17.40 -1.67
C GLY A 161 12.68 18.06 -1.59
N GLY A 162 11.70 17.34 -1.05
CA GLY A 162 10.32 17.80 -0.94
C GLY A 162 9.46 17.64 -2.21
N ASN A 163 10.07 17.38 -3.37
CA ASN A 163 9.30 17.07 -4.58
C ASN A 163 8.62 15.71 -4.42
N ARG A 164 7.33 15.64 -4.79
CA ARG A 164 6.61 14.39 -4.99
C ARG A 164 7.26 13.60 -6.15
N MET A 165 6.92 12.32 -6.29
CA MET A 165 7.54 11.37 -7.23
C MET A 165 7.38 11.70 -8.74
N ASN A 166 6.89 12.88 -9.09
CA ASN A 166 6.52 13.25 -10.46
C ASN A 166 7.75 13.47 -11.37
N ASN A 167 8.92 13.77 -10.80
CA ASN A 167 10.13 14.14 -11.55
C ASN A 167 11.34 13.29 -11.12
N LEU A 168 11.13 11.99 -10.92
CA LEU A 168 12.15 11.13 -10.32
C LEU A 168 13.35 10.84 -11.24
N LEU A 169 13.07 10.71 -12.53
CA LEU A 169 14.06 10.40 -13.55
C LEU A 169 14.50 11.65 -14.34
N ASP A 170 13.94 12.82 -14.03
CA ASP A 170 14.03 14.02 -14.87
C ASP A 170 13.58 13.79 -16.32
N LEU A 171 12.64 12.84 -16.47
CA LEU A 171 11.99 12.48 -17.72
C LEU A 171 10.54 12.94 -17.69
N SER A 172 10.03 13.33 -18.85
CA SER A 172 8.59 13.39 -19.09
C SER A 172 7.99 11.99 -19.02
N HIS A 173 6.68 11.90 -18.74
CA HIS A 173 5.94 10.65 -18.75
C HIS A 173 6.14 9.85 -20.06
N HIS A 174 6.14 10.54 -21.20
CA HIS A 174 6.41 9.92 -22.50
C HIS A 174 7.82 9.32 -22.58
N GLN A 175 8.85 10.05 -22.11
CA GLN A 175 10.23 9.55 -22.09
C GLN A 175 10.39 8.37 -21.13
N ALA A 176 9.69 8.36 -20.00
CA ALA A 176 9.70 7.22 -19.09
C ALA A 176 9.05 5.97 -19.71
N LEU A 177 7.92 6.12 -20.42
CA LEU A 177 7.29 5.01 -21.14
C LEU A 177 8.19 4.40 -22.22
N GLN A 178 9.02 5.23 -22.88
CA GLN A 178 9.99 4.75 -23.87
C GLN A 178 11.12 3.90 -23.27
N GLN A 179 11.30 3.89 -21.95
CA GLN A 179 12.30 3.04 -21.29
C GLN A 179 11.80 1.62 -21.02
N ILE A 180 10.48 1.39 -21.13
CA ILE A 180 9.89 0.07 -20.96
C ILE A 180 10.17 -0.74 -22.23
N SER A 181 10.81 -1.91 -22.07
CA SER A 181 11.09 -2.79 -23.20
C SER A 181 9.78 -3.18 -23.91
N GLU A 182 9.80 -3.41 -25.23
CA GLU A 182 8.58 -3.80 -25.96
C GLU A 182 7.91 -5.04 -25.35
N SER A 183 8.71 -5.97 -24.79
CA SER A 183 8.23 -7.16 -24.07
C SER A 183 7.54 -6.91 -22.74
N GLU A 184 7.72 -5.71 -22.15
CA GLU A 184 7.10 -5.31 -20.88
C GLU A 184 5.98 -4.29 -21.07
N GLN A 185 5.77 -3.77 -22.29
CA GLN A 185 4.79 -2.72 -22.55
C GLN A 185 3.34 -3.20 -22.50
N ASP A 186 3.09 -4.45 -22.87
CA ASP A 186 1.75 -5.00 -23.02
C ASP A 186 1.30 -5.83 -21.81
N ASP A 187 2.19 -6.05 -20.83
CA ASP A 187 1.96 -6.85 -19.62
C ASP A 187 1.34 -8.23 -19.92
N LEU A 188 1.48 -8.68 -21.18
CA LEU A 188 1.01 -9.96 -21.67
C LEU A 188 1.92 -11.09 -21.25
N GLN A 189 2.95 -10.78 -20.44
CA GLN A 189 4.05 -11.38 -19.65
C GLN A 189 3.84 -12.11 -18.27
N TRP A 190 2.73 -12.78 -17.89
CA TRP A 190 2.56 -13.35 -16.53
C TRP A 190 1.96 -14.78 -16.35
N PRO A 191 2.60 -15.74 -15.65
CA PRO A 191 3.98 -15.81 -15.15
C PRO A 191 4.74 -16.78 -16.05
N TYR A 192 5.42 -16.37 -17.11
CA TYR A 192 5.74 -17.40 -18.12
C TYR A 192 7.09 -18.07 -17.88
N ASP A 193 7.13 -18.88 -16.84
CA ASP A 193 6.87 -20.32 -16.98
C ASP A 193 6.29 -20.86 -15.65
N LEU A 194 5.34 -21.81 -15.75
CA LEU A 194 4.86 -22.64 -14.64
C LEU A 194 5.75 -23.87 -14.45
#